data_AF-A0A1J5KJS4-F1
#
_entry.id   AF-A0A1J5KJS4-F1
#
_cell.length_a   1.000
_cell.length_b   1.000
_cell.length_c   1.000
_cell.angle_alpha   90.00
_cell.angle_beta   90.00
_cell.angle_gamma   90.00
#
_symmetry.space_group_name_H-M   'P 1'
#
loop_
_entity.id
_entity.type
_entity.pdbx_description
1 polymer ?
#
loop_
_entity_poly.entity_id
_entity_poly.type
_entity_poly.pdbx_seq_one_letter_code
_entity_poly.pdbx_strand_id
1 'polypeptide(L)'
;MTSIKLTLLVFLIFEASYAAKLGNRYFMLNKLSSTFGESSISYIENNILRNGDVFAGPCDPYKSFQSHSKTISKNYKCFNGTQESKYKYWAEESPVRVSLVNKTCSEISKDQNIIKFVKEKSKKEGVASYIVEKLAPFMNVKKKKTLLKGVRKFVKTDEVIYNLCKSPFWQYI
;
A
#
# COMPACT_ATOMS: atom_id res chain seq x y z
N MET A 1 -21.84 20.32 -13.99
CA MET A 1 -20.42 20.05 -14.29
C MET A 1 -19.83 18.95 -13.37
N THR A 2 -20.57 17.84 -13.20
CA THR A 2 -20.37 16.86 -12.10
C THR A 2 -20.14 15.42 -12.58
N SER A 3 -20.27 15.13 -13.88
CA SER A 3 -20.32 13.74 -14.37
C SER A 3 -18.95 13.07 -14.58
N ILE A 4 -17.88 13.84 -14.86
CA ILE A 4 -16.54 13.29 -15.16
C ILE A 4 -15.78 12.84 -13.89
N LYS A 5 -16.12 13.41 -12.73
CA LYS A 5 -15.47 13.04 -11.44
C LYS A 5 -15.81 11.60 -11.02
N LEU A 6 -17.00 11.11 -11.39
CA LEU A 6 -17.46 9.78 -11.02
C LEU A 6 -16.91 8.71 -11.98
N THR A 7 -16.76 9.02 -13.28
CA THR A 7 -16.30 8.05 -14.29
C THR A 7 -14.84 7.63 -14.11
N LEU A 8 -13.97 8.54 -13.65
CA LEU A 8 -12.56 8.24 -13.38
C LEU A 8 -12.37 7.40 -12.11
N LEU A 9 -13.24 7.56 -11.12
CA LEU A 9 -13.25 6.73 -9.92
C LEU A 9 -13.78 5.32 -10.23
N VAL A 10 -14.85 5.23 -11.03
CA VAL A 10 -15.48 3.95 -11.43
C VAL A 10 -14.58 3.10 -12.33
N PHE A 11 -13.77 3.70 -13.22
CA PHE A 11 -12.81 2.95 -14.04
C PHE A 11 -11.61 2.38 -13.27
N LEU A 12 -11.27 2.94 -12.10
CA LEU A 12 -10.25 2.37 -11.21
C LEU A 12 -10.80 1.26 -10.30
N ILE A 13 -12.12 1.18 -10.13
CA ILE A 13 -12.79 0.15 -9.31
C ILE A 13 -13.06 -1.12 -10.14
N PHE A 14 -13.29 -1.00 -11.45
CA PHE A 14 -13.78 -2.13 -12.28
C PHE A 14 -12.70 -3.12 -12.80
N GLU A 15 -11.41 -2.82 -12.73
CA GLU A 15 -10.34 -3.77 -13.12
C GLU A 15 -9.60 -4.40 -11.92
N ALA A 16 -10.00 -4.09 -10.67
CA ALA A 16 -9.43 -4.72 -9.47
C ALA A 16 -10.01 -6.11 -9.16
N SER A 17 -11.01 -6.57 -9.91
CA SER A 17 -11.70 -7.86 -9.70
C SER A 17 -10.88 -9.10 -10.09
N TYR A 18 -9.59 -8.98 -10.37
CA TYR A 18 -8.74 -10.10 -10.83
C TYR A 18 -7.43 -10.30 -10.05
N ALA A 19 -7.37 -9.84 -8.81
CA ALA A 19 -6.35 -10.33 -7.88
C ALA A 19 -7.00 -11.26 -6.86
N ALA A 20 -6.80 -12.57 -7.05
CA ALA A 20 -7.37 -13.61 -6.20
C ALA A 20 -6.81 -13.62 -4.77
N LYS A 21 -5.78 -12.82 -4.47
CA LYS A 21 -5.05 -12.84 -3.20
C LYS A 21 -4.72 -11.42 -2.74
N LEU A 22 -5.03 -11.12 -1.49
CA LEU A 22 -4.59 -9.88 -0.86
C LEU A 22 -3.17 -10.03 -0.31
N GLY A 23 -2.37 -8.99 -0.51
CA GLY A 23 -1.04 -8.83 0.03
C GLY A 23 -1.06 -8.89 1.57
N ASN A 24 -0.07 -9.60 2.10
CA ASN A 24 0.10 -9.74 3.54
C ASN A 24 0.74 -8.51 4.19
N ARG A 25 0.85 -8.52 5.53
CA ARG A 25 1.41 -7.39 6.29
C ARG A 25 2.81 -6.96 5.87
N TYR A 26 3.67 -7.89 5.44
CA TYR A 26 5.03 -7.58 4.97
C TYR A 26 5.05 -7.01 3.55
N PHE A 27 4.19 -7.52 2.67
CA PHE A 27 3.99 -6.92 1.36
C PHE A 27 3.51 -5.48 1.49
N MET A 28 2.52 -5.25 2.35
CA MET A 28 2.02 -3.91 2.65
C MET A 28 3.10 -3.02 3.25
N LEU A 29 3.88 -3.51 4.20
CA LEU A 29 5.03 -2.76 4.76
C LEU A 29 5.98 -2.32 3.65
N ASN A 30 6.44 -3.25 2.82
CA ASN A 30 7.41 -2.94 1.76
C ASN A 30 6.84 -1.95 0.74
N LYS A 31 5.56 -2.10 0.35
CA LYS A 31 4.94 -1.19 -0.62
C LYS A 31 4.68 0.20 -0.04
N LEU A 32 4.16 0.29 1.17
CA LEU A 32 3.84 1.56 1.80
C LEU A 32 5.11 2.30 2.22
N SER A 33 6.10 1.64 2.83
CA SER A 33 7.34 2.30 3.26
C SER A 33 8.20 2.78 2.09
N SER A 34 8.28 2.02 0.98
CA SER A 34 8.99 2.47 -0.23
C SER A 34 8.29 3.64 -0.95
N THR A 35 6.99 3.81 -0.71
CA THR A 35 6.18 4.88 -1.30
C THR A 35 6.20 6.13 -0.42
N PHE A 36 5.96 5.99 0.88
CA PHE A 36 5.75 7.09 1.83
C PHE A 36 6.97 7.41 2.71
N GLY A 37 8.05 6.62 2.61
CA GLY A 37 9.30 6.83 3.33
C GLY A 37 9.29 6.22 4.73
N GLU A 38 10.43 6.31 5.42
CA GLU A 38 10.66 5.67 6.73
C GLU A 38 9.71 6.18 7.81
N SER A 39 9.30 7.44 7.77
CA SER A 39 8.34 8.01 8.73
C SER A 39 6.99 7.29 8.71
N SER A 40 6.65 6.57 7.63
CA SER A 40 5.42 5.78 7.55
C SER A 40 5.47 4.46 8.34
N ILE A 41 6.67 3.98 8.68
CA ILE A 41 6.88 2.65 9.27
C ILE A 41 6.13 2.52 10.60
N SER A 42 6.16 3.54 11.46
CA SER A 42 5.48 3.49 12.77
C SER A 42 3.96 3.31 12.64
N TYR A 43 3.32 3.98 11.68
CA TYR A 43 1.89 3.84 11.41
C TYR A 43 1.54 2.46 10.86
N ILE A 44 2.39 1.93 9.97
CA ILE A 44 2.25 0.59 9.41
C ILE A 44 2.45 -0.47 10.49
N GLU A 45 3.45 -0.32 11.36
CA GLU A 45 3.70 -1.23 12.46
C GLU A 45 2.50 -1.33 13.40
N ASN A 46 1.96 -0.17 13.80
CA ASN A 46 0.88 -0.09 14.77
C ASN A 46 -0.46 -0.63 14.24
N ASN A 47 -0.77 -0.41 12.96
CA ASN A 47 -2.08 -0.75 12.41
C ASN A 47 -2.06 -1.99 11.49
N ILE A 48 -0.92 -2.37 10.92
CA ILE A 48 -0.81 -3.47 9.94
C ILE A 48 0.04 -4.63 10.50
N LEU A 49 1.31 -4.40 10.88
CA LEU A 49 2.20 -5.52 11.27
C LEU A 49 1.72 -6.25 12.53
N ARG A 50 1.24 -5.51 13.53
CA ARG A 50 0.73 -6.08 14.79
C ARG A 50 -0.58 -6.85 14.62
N ASN A 51 -1.31 -6.65 13.53
CA ASN A 51 -2.61 -7.28 13.27
C ASN A 51 -2.47 -8.50 12.34
N GLY A 52 -1.66 -9.48 12.76
CA GLY A 52 -1.35 -10.69 11.99
C GLY A 52 -2.60 -11.51 11.61
N ASP A 53 -3.62 -11.57 12.47
CA ASP A 53 -4.90 -12.24 12.17
C ASP A 53 -5.64 -11.63 10.98
N VAL A 54 -5.46 -10.33 10.74
CA VAL A 54 -6.21 -9.56 9.73
C VAL A 54 -5.42 -9.46 8.42
N PHE A 55 -4.10 -9.26 8.54
CA PHE A 55 -3.23 -9.04 7.39
C PHE A 55 -2.40 -10.25 7.01
N ALA A 56 -2.50 -11.35 7.75
CA ALA A 56 -1.84 -12.62 7.48
C ALA A 56 -0.32 -12.48 7.29
N GLY A 57 0.32 -13.52 6.76
CA GLY A 57 1.75 -13.55 6.49
C GLY A 57 2.54 -13.99 7.73
N PRO A 58 3.10 -15.21 7.75
CA PRO A 58 3.87 -15.69 8.87
C PRO A 58 5.12 -14.85 9.05
N CYS A 59 5.63 -14.83 10.27
CA CYS A 59 6.83 -14.07 10.60
C CYS A 59 8.07 -14.42 9.80
N ASP A 60 8.09 -15.66 9.31
CA ASP A 60 9.14 -16.20 8.49
C ASP A 60 8.50 -17.22 7.53
N PRO A 61 8.14 -16.81 6.29
CA PRO A 61 7.59 -17.74 5.32
C PRO A 61 8.63 -18.75 4.81
N TYR A 62 9.91 -18.58 5.14
CA TYR A 62 11.02 -19.40 4.66
C TYR A 62 11.61 -20.34 5.74
N LYS A 63 11.38 -20.11 7.05
CA LYS A 63 11.81 -21.06 8.11
C LYS A 63 11.10 -22.40 8.05
N SER A 64 9.87 -22.46 7.54
CA SER A 64 9.17 -23.71 7.28
C SER A 64 9.76 -24.50 6.10
N PHE A 65 10.59 -23.86 5.26
CA PHE A 65 11.24 -24.48 4.10
C PHE A 65 12.78 -24.58 4.20
N GLN A 66 13.41 -23.89 5.15
CA GLN A 66 14.87 -23.89 5.32
C GLN A 66 15.33 -24.93 6.35
N SER A 67 15.30 -26.19 5.95
CA SER A 67 16.37 -27.09 6.36
C SER A 67 17.63 -26.66 5.59
N HIS A 68 18.68 -26.29 6.31
CA HIS A 68 20.06 -26.17 5.85
C HIS A 68 20.40 -25.00 4.89
N SER A 69 20.71 -23.85 5.50
CA SER A 69 21.86 -22.98 5.23
C SER A 69 21.56 -21.48 4.98
N LYS A 70 22.29 -20.67 5.76
CA LYS A 70 22.66 -19.25 5.60
C LYS A 70 21.62 -18.17 5.93
N THR A 71 21.76 -17.71 7.18
CA THR A 71 21.72 -16.35 7.73
C THR A 71 20.82 -15.33 7.03
N ILE A 72 19.60 -15.20 7.54
CA ILE A 72 18.67 -14.11 7.19
C ILE A 72 19.00 -12.87 8.04
N SER A 73 19.14 -11.74 7.34
CA SER A 73 19.43 -10.39 7.83
C SER A 73 18.46 -9.90 8.93
N LYS A 74 18.99 -9.08 9.84
CA LYS A 74 18.42 -8.70 11.15
C LYS A 74 17.12 -7.87 11.06
N ASN A 75 16.14 -8.37 11.82
CA ASN A 75 15.08 -7.65 12.54
C ASN A 75 13.78 -7.28 11.80
N TYR A 76 13.04 -8.29 11.35
CA TYR A 76 11.58 -8.26 11.50
C TYR A 76 11.24 -8.89 12.86
N LYS A 77 10.96 -8.07 13.88
CA LYS A 77 10.57 -8.59 15.20
C LYS A 77 9.23 -9.30 15.06
N CYS A 78 9.23 -10.61 15.26
CA CYS A 78 8.01 -11.38 15.43
C CYS A 78 7.34 -10.94 16.70
N PHE A 79 6.26 -10.19 16.57
CA PHE A 79 5.59 -9.60 17.71
C PHE A 79 4.97 -10.70 18.61
N ASN A 80 4.63 -11.89 18.09
CA ASN A 80 3.98 -12.96 18.86
C ASN A 80 4.36 -14.40 18.43
N GLY A 81 5.55 -14.90 18.82
CA GLY A 81 5.85 -16.35 18.89
C GLY A 81 5.45 -17.25 17.70
N THR A 82 5.35 -18.56 17.93
CA THR A 82 5.01 -19.57 16.89
C THR A 82 3.55 -19.54 16.43
N GLN A 83 2.70 -18.73 17.07
CA GLN A 83 1.28 -18.59 16.71
C GLN A 83 1.11 -18.12 15.26
N GLU A 84 2.09 -17.37 14.75
CA GLU A 84 2.02 -16.82 13.40
C GLU A 84 2.22 -17.84 12.27
N SER A 85 2.68 -19.05 12.59
CA SER A 85 2.83 -20.16 11.63
C SER A 85 1.48 -20.72 11.15
N LYS A 86 0.39 -20.45 11.88
CA LYS A 86 -0.97 -20.90 11.53
C LYS A 86 -1.67 -19.95 10.55
N TYR A 87 -1.10 -18.77 10.27
CA TYR A 87 -1.71 -17.82 9.36
C TYR A 87 -1.48 -18.19 7.91
N LYS A 88 -2.49 -17.91 7.09
CA LYS A 88 -2.39 -18.00 5.64
C LYS A 88 -1.28 -17.07 5.12
N TYR A 89 -0.69 -17.40 3.99
CA TYR A 89 0.35 -16.57 3.38
C TYR A 89 -0.23 -15.26 2.79
N TRP A 90 -1.47 -15.31 2.32
CA TRP A 90 -2.24 -14.18 1.82
C TRP A 90 -3.38 -13.83 2.78
N ALA A 91 -3.82 -12.58 2.74
CA ALA A 91 -4.91 -12.09 3.55
C ALA A 91 -6.27 -12.24 2.85
N GLU A 92 -7.34 -12.02 3.61
CA GLU A 92 -8.72 -11.96 3.13
C GLU A 92 -9.31 -10.57 3.38
N GLU A 93 -10.29 -10.20 2.56
CA GLU A 93 -10.95 -8.92 2.72
C GLU A 93 -11.90 -8.99 3.91
N SER A 94 -11.78 -8.03 4.83
CA SER A 94 -12.67 -7.92 5.98
C SER A 94 -12.92 -6.46 6.33
N PRO A 95 -14.07 -6.15 6.96
CA PRO A 95 -14.34 -4.79 7.45
C PRO A 95 -13.24 -4.27 8.39
N VAL A 96 -12.66 -5.15 9.22
CA VAL A 96 -11.56 -4.81 10.13
C VAL A 96 -10.31 -4.43 9.34
N ARG A 97 -9.95 -5.18 8.30
CA ARG A 97 -8.83 -4.86 7.42
C ARG A 97 -9.02 -3.48 6.79
N VAL A 98 -10.19 -3.24 6.19
CA VAL A 98 -10.51 -1.96 5.54
C VAL A 98 -10.40 -0.81 6.55
N SER A 99 -10.91 -0.99 7.77
CA SER A 99 -10.81 0.02 8.84
C SER A 99 -9.36 0.34 9.23
N LEU A 100 -8.53 -0.69 9.43
CA LEU A 100 -7.11 -0.53 9.79
C LEU A 100 -6.31 0.12 8.65
N VAL A 101 -6.58 -0.23 7.39
CA VAL A 101 -5.99 0.44 6.22
C VAL A 101 -6.41 1.91 6.18
N ASN A 102 -7.71 2.20 6.35
CA ASN A 102 -8.23 3.57 6.37
C ASN A 102 -7.57 4.42 7.45
N LYS A 103 -7.40 3.86 8.64
CA LYS A 103 -6.73 4.50 9.76
C LYS A 103 -5.27 4.79 9.44
N THR A 104 -4.54 3.78 8.98
CA THR A 104 -3.12 3.91 8.56
C THR A 104 -2.97 5.02 7.52
N CYS A 105 -3.79 5.02 6.48
CA CYS A 105 -3.73 6.02 5.43
C CYS A 105 -4.12 7.41 5.89
N SER A 106 -5.05 7.53 6.85
CA SER A 106 -5.41 8.82 7.44
C SER A 106 -4.24 9.42 8.21
N GLU A 107 -3.53 8.61 9.00
CA GLU A 107 -2.35 9.02 9.75
C GLU A 107 -1.21 9.43 8.80
N ILE A 108 -0.90 8.58 7.81
CA ILE A 108 0.10 8.86 6.76
C ILE A 108 -0.20 10.17 6.01
N SER A 109 -1.47 10.43 5.67
CA SER A 109 -1.86 11.64 4.92
C SER A 109 -1.74 12.95 5.71
N LYS A 110 -1.61 12.89 7.03
CA LYS A 110 -1.54 14.06 7.92
C LYS A 110 -0.12 14.34 8.42
N ASP A 111 0.79 13.38 8.31
CA ASP A 111 2.18 13.52 8.73
C ASP A 111 2.97 14.45 7.78
N GLN A 112 3.52 15.53 8.32
CA GLN A 112 4.23 16.54 7.54
C GLN A 112 5.57 16.04 6.97
N ASN A 113 6.24 15.11 7.64
CA ASN A 113 7.48 14.51 7.15
C ASN A 113 7.20 13.63 5.94
N ILE A 114 6.12 12.84 5.99
CA ILE A 114 5.67 12.03 4.85
C ILE A 114 5.24 12.92 3.69
N ILE A 115 4.45 13.97 3.96
CA ILE A 115 4.02 14.92 2.93
C ILE A 115 5.24 15.56 2.26
N LYS A 116 6.24 15.98 3.06
CA LYS A 116 7.49 16.56 2.54
C LYS A 116 8.27 15.54 1.70
N PHE A 117 8.43 14.31 2.18
CA PHE A 117 9.10 13.23 1.45
C PHE A 117 8.44 12.96 0.09
N VAL A 118 7.11 12.79 0.08
CA VAL A 118 6.35 12.59 -1.17
C VAL A 118 6.51 13.79 -2.09
N LYS A 119 6.40 15.03 -1.57
CA LYS A 119 6.62 16.24 -2.37
C LYS A 119 8.01 16.27 -3.01
N GLU A 120 9.07 15.96 -2.27
CA GLU A 120 10.44 15.95 -2.80
C GLU A 120 10.66 14.88 -3.87
N LYS A 121 10.20 13.65 -3.63
CA LYS A 121 10.27 12.56 -4.61
C LYS A 121 9.49 12.90 -5.88
N SER A 122 8.31 13.47 -5.69
CA SER A 122 7.42 13.89 -6.76
C SER A 122 7.91 15.11 -7.55
N LYS A 123 8.80 15.95 -6.99
CA LYS A 123 9.47 17.03 -7.73
C LYS A 123 10.49 16.50 -8.74
N LYS A 124 11.18 15.40 -8.41
CA LYS A 124 12.17 14.77 -9.30
C LYS A 124 11.53 14.07 -10.49
N GLU A 125 10.38 13.42 -10.27
CA GLU A 125 9.68 12.62 -11.29
C GLU A 125 8.48 13.35 -11.94
N GLY A 126 8.05 14.47 -11.36
CA GLY A 126 6.80 15.16 -11.67
C GLY A 126 5.61 14.56 -10.91
N VAL A 127 4.88 15.38 -10.16
CA VAL A 127 3.85 14.95 -9.19
C VAL A 127 2.84 13.97 -9.78
N ALA A 128 2.30 14.32 -10.94
CA ALA A 128 1.33 13.47 -11.61
C ALA A 128 1.96 12.16 -12.15
N SER A 129 3.23 12.17 -12.57
CA SER A 129 3.91 10.96 -13.05
C SER A 129 4.14 9.99 -11.90
N TYR A 130 4.69 10.49 -10.80
CA TYR A 130 4.90 9.72 -9.58
C TYR A 130 3.59 9.07 -9.11
N ILE A 131 2.50 9.83 -9.02
CA ILE A 131 1.20 9.31 -8.59
C ILE A 131 0.66 8.25 -9.57
N VAL A 132 0.76 8.47 -10.88
CA VAL A 132 0.23 7.55 -11.90
C VAL A 132 1.03 6.26 -11.97
N GLU A 133 2.35 6.33 -11.85
CA GLU A 133 3.22 5.16 -11.79
C GLU A 133 2.93 4.30 -10.56
N LYS A 134 2.64 4.95 -9.43
CA LYS A 134 2.34 4.28 -8.17
C LYS A 134 0.91 3.73 -8.13
N LEU A 135 -0.09 4.50 -8.57
CA LEU A 135 -1.48 4.05 -8.64
C LEU A 135 -1.72 2.98 -9.68
N ALA A 136 -0.99 2.98 -10.79
CA ALA A 136 -1.37 2.19 -11.95
C ALA A 136 -0.16 1.68 -12.74
N PRO A 137 0.76 0.93 -12.09
CA PRO A 137 2.01 0.51 -12.73
C PRO A 137 1.76 -0.33 -13.99
N PHE A 138 0.70 -1.15 -13.99
CA PHE A 138 0.36 -2.08 -15.06
C PHE A 138 -0.64 -1.54 -16.10
N MET A 139 -1.09 -0.29 -15.98
CA MET A 139 -1.99 0.28 -16.98
C MET A 139 -1.31 0.51 -18.32
N ASN A 140 -2.07 0.31 -19.40
CA ASN A 140 -1.66 0.68 -20.76
C ASN A 140 -1.30 2.19 -20.84
N VAL A 141 -0.26 2.51 -21.61
CA VAL A 141 0.26 3.87 -21.86
C VAL A 141 -0.83 4.88 -22.22
N LYS A 142 -1.83 4.50 -23.02
CA LYS A 142 -2.94 5.39 -23.41
C LYS A 142 -3.82 5.77 -22.21
N LYS A 143 -4.13 4.81 -21.33
CA LYS A 143 -4.88 5.04 -20.07
C LYS A 143 -4.03 5.86 -19.08
N LYS A 144 -2.72 5.60 -18.99
CA LYS A 144 -1.78 6.39 -18.14
C LYS A 144 -1.77 7.88 -18.50
N LYS A 145 -1.75 8.23 -19.79
CA LYS A 145 -1.82 9.63 -20.26
C LYS A 145 -3.11 10.35 -19.84
N THR A 146 -4.25 9.65 -19.85
CA THR A 146 -5.53 10.20 -19.38
C THR A 146 -5.53 10.42 -17.87
N LEU A 147 -4.99 9.47 -17.10
CA LEU A 147 -4.85 9.57 -15.65
C LEU A 147 -3.92 10.74 -15.27
N LEU A 148 -2.78 10.88 -15.95
CA LEU A 148 -1.84 12.00 -15.82
C LEU A 148 -2.51 13.37 -15.98
N LYS A 149 -3.37 13.53 -17.00
CA LYS A 149 -4.11 14.78 -17.22
C LYS A 149 -5.13 15.07 -16.12
N GLY A 150 -5.75 14.03 -15.55
CA GLY A 150 -6.69 14.14 -14.43
C GLY A 150 -6.00 14.57 -13.14
N VAL A 151 -4.90 13.90 -12.77
CA VAL A 151 -4.14 14.16 -11.53
C VAL A 151 -3.56 15.57 -11.49
N ARG A 152 -3.12 16.13 -12.63
CA ARG A 152 -2.62 17.52 -12.70
C ARG A 152 -3.66 18.58 -12.30
N LYS A 153 -4.96 18.28 -12.36
CA LYS A 153 -6.05 19.23 -12.06
C LYS A 153 -6.50 19.24 -10.60
N PHE A 154 -6.00 18.31 -9.76
CA PHE A 154 -6.41 18.18 -8.36
C PHE A 154 -5.16 18.10 -7.48
N VAL A 155 -4.81 19.16 -6.75
CA VAL A 155 -3.66 19.10 -5.83
C VAL A 155 -3.99 19.74 -4.49
N LYS A 156 -4.79 19.03 -3.69
CA LYS A 156 -4.58 18.99 -2.24
C LYS A 156 -3.73 17.76 -1.95
N THR A 157 -2.50 17.97 -1.48
CA THR A 157 -1.48 16.90 -1.40
C THR A 157 -1.85 15.81 -0.40
N ASP A 158 -2.54 16.16 0.68
CA ASP A 158 -3.09 15.27 1.71
C ASP A 158 -4.13 14.32 1.13
N GLU A 159 -5.12 14.83 0.37
CA GLU A 159 -6.16 14.01 -0.27
C GLU A 159 -5.56 13.04 -1.30
N VAL A 160 -4.55 13.49 -2.04
CA VAL A 160 -3.80 12.66 -2.98
C VAL A 160 -3.03 11.56 -2.24
N ILE A 161 -2.33 11.86 -1.15
CA ILE A 161 -1.60 10.87 -0.36
C ILE A 161 -2.55 9.85 0.26
N TYR A 162 -3.68 10.31 0.80
CA TYR A 162 -4.71 9.43 1.36
C TYR A 162 -5.24 8.46 0.31
N ASN A 163 -5.66 8.98 -0.85
CA ASN A 163 -6.19 8.17 -1.94
C ASN A 163 -5.13 7.25 -2.56
N LEU A 164 -3.89 7.72 -2.65
CA LEU A 164 -2.74 6.91 -3.08
C LEU A 164 -2.53 5.75 -2.12
N CYS A 165 -2.52 5.99 -0.81
CA CYS A 165 -2.31 4.96 0.20
C CYS A 165 -3.43 3.90 0.20
N LYS A 166 -4.68 4.32 0.05
CA LYS A 166 -5.84 3.42 0.04
C LYS A 166 -6.02 2.63 -1.25
N SER A 167 -5.26 2.98 -2.27
CA SER A 167 -5.38 2.37 -3.59
C SER A 167 -5.36 0.84 -3.51
N PRO A 168 -6.28 0.16 -4.21
CA PRO A 168 -6.33 -1.30 -4.22
C PRO A 168 -5.02 -1.92 -4.71
N PHE A 169 -4.28 -1.23 -5.57
CA PHE A 169 -3.05 -1.73 -6.19
C PHE A 169 -1.94 -2.14 -5.21
N TRP A 170 -1.93 -1.61 -3.98
CA TRP A 170 -0.98 -2.03 -2.93
C TRP A 170 -1.46 -3.19 -2.10
N GLN A 171 -2.74 -3.52 -2.21
CA GLN A 171 -3.40 -4.50 -1.37
C GLN A 171 -3.49 -5.87 -2.04
N TYR A 172 -3.18 -5.95 -3.33
CA TYR A 172 -3.29 -7.17 -4.14
C TYR A 172 -1.90 -7.67 -4.57
N ILE A 173 -1.75 -9.00 -4.65
CA ILE A 173 -0.56 -9.71 -5.13
C ILE A 173 -0.88 -10.61 -6.32
#